data_AF-A0A2E1PFD7-F1
#
_entry.id   AF-A0A2E1PFD7-F1
#
_cell.length_a   1.000
_cell.length_b   1.000
_cell.length_c   1.000
_cell.angle_alpha   90.00
_cell.angle_beta   90.00
_cell.angle_gamma   90.00
#
_symmetry.space_group_name_H-M   'P 1'
#
loop_
_entity.id
_entity.type
_entity.pdbx_description
1 polymer ?
#
loop_
_entity_poly.entity_id
_entity_poly.type
_entity_poly.pdbx_seq_one_letter_code
_entity_poly.pdbx_strand_id
1 'polypeptide(L)' 'MRKFEYKFYNNIFDQKKLNELGSNGWELVNFTNEGRFIFKREIISNKDKNLDLLNEQFSDEITLEKIKED' A
#
# COMPACT_ATOMS: atom_id res chain seq x y z
N MET A 1 6.60 0.70 -13.14
CA MET A 1 7.46 -0.30 -12.48
C MET A 1 6.70 -0.87 -11.29
N ARG A 2 6.53 -2.20 -11.18
CA ARG A 2 5.79 -2.80 -10.06
C ARG A 2 6.58 -2.65 -8.77
N LYS A 3 5.92 -2.24 -7.68
CA LYS A 3 6.51 -2.11 -6.35
C LYS A 3 6.01 -3.25 -5.47
N PHE A 4 6.88 -3.78 -4.63
CA PHE A 4 6.55 -4.90 -3.76
C PHE A 4 6.97 -4.62 -2.33
N GLU A 5 6.17 -5.14 -1.42
CA GLU A 5 6.38 -5.12 0.02
C GLU A 5 6.74 -6.54 0.48
N TYR A 6 7.61 -6.66 1.49
CA TYR A 6 8.05 -7.95 2.02
C TYR A 6 7.87 -8.03 3.54
N LYS A 7 7.50 -9.22 4.03
CA LYS A 7 7.45 -9.54 5.46
C LYS A 7 8.19 -10.83 5.75
N PHE A 8 8.89 -10.85 6.88
CA PHE A 8 9.68 -11.98 7.34
C PHE A 8 9.13 -12.45 8.67
N TYR A 9 8.90 -13.75 8.78
CA TYR A 9 8.45 -14.38 10.02
C TYR A 9 9.33 -15.60 10.31
N ASN A 10 9.69 -15.79 11.58
CA ASN A 10 10.31 -17.02 12.03
C ASN A 10 9.24 -17.89 12.69
N ASN A 11 9.17 -19.17 12.34
CA ASN A 11 8.32 -20.19 12.95
C ASN A 11 6.83 -19.81 13.05
N ILE A 12 6.27 -19.22 11.99
CA ILE A 12 4.84 -18.92 11.92
C ILE A 12 4.05 -20.15 11.48
N PHE A 13 3.49 -20.87 12.45
CA PHE A 13 2.58 -22.01 12.21
C PHE A 13 1.14 -21.74 12.67
N ASP A 14 0.87 -20.52 13.13
CA ASP A 14 -0.49 -20.11 13.51
C ASP A 14 -1.36 -19.92 12.25
N GLN A 15 -2.31 -20.85 12.07
CA GLN A 15 -3.25 -20.84 10.96
C GLN A 15 -4.08 -19.55 10.89
N LYS A 16 -4.43 -18.95 12.03
CA LYS A 16 -5.15 -17.67 12.05
C LYS A 16 -4.30 -16.59 11.40
N LYS A 17 -3.00 -16.56 11.71
CA LYS A 17 -2.09 -15.56 11.18
C LYS A 17 -1.83 -15.74 9.69
N LEU A 18 -1.71 -16.99 9.23
CA LEU A 18 -1.58 -17.31 7.81
C LEU A 18 -2.84 -16.89 7.03
N ASN A 19 -4.03 -17.13 7.57
CA ASN A 19 -5.29 -16.71 6.98
C ASN A 19 -5.42 -15.18 6.92
N GLU A 20 -4.99 -14.47 7.97
CA GLU A 20 -4.91 -13.01 7.98
C GLU A 20 -3.97 -12.49 6.89
N LEU A 21 -2.79 -13.11 6.72
CA LEU A 21 -1.83 -12.72 5.68
C LEU A 21 -2.43 -12.91 4.28
N GLY A 22 -3.01 -14.09 3.99
CA GLY A 22 -3.66 -14.38 2.71
C GLY A 22 -4.82 -13.42 2.41
N SER A 23 -5.68 -13.15 3.40
CA SER A 23 -6.79 -12.19 3.27
C SER A 23 -6.33 -10.77 2.98
N ASN A 24 -5.13 -10.40 3.45
CA ASN A 24 -4.51 -9.10 3.21
C ASN A 24 -3.67 -9.05 1.92
N GLY A 25 -3.78 -10.06 1.06
CA GLY A 25 -3.09 -10.14 -0.23
C GLY A 25 -1.60 -10.46 -0.12
N TRP A 26 -1.15 -11.04 1.00
CA TRP A 26 0.22 -11.51 1.15
C TRP A 26 0.37 -12.93 0.61
N GLU A 27 1.34 -13.12 -0.27
CA GLU A 27 1.69 -14.40 -0.87
C GLU A 27 2.97 -14.94 -0.23
N LEU A 28 2.97 -16.22 0.15
CA LEU A 28 4.19 -16.90 0.61
C LEU A 28 5.09 -17.17 -0.59
N VAL A 29 6.30 -16.59 -0.60
CA VAL A 29 7.25 -16.73 -1.71
C VAL A 29 8.47 -17.57 -1.37
N ASN A 30 8.78 -17.76 -0.08
CA ASN A 30 9.86 -18.63 0.33
C ASN A 30 9.65 -19.20 1.74
N PHE A 31 10.08 -20.44 1.93
CA PHE A 31 10.21 -21.11 3.21
C PHE A 31 11.61 -21.72 3.30
N THR A 32 12.36 -21.32 4.32
CA THR A 32 13.72 -21.85 4.55
C THR A 32 13.68 -23.01 5.54
N ASN A 33 14.67 -23.90 5.45
CA ASN A 33 14.83 -25.02 6.39
C ASN A 33 15.03 -24.57 7.85
N GLU A 34 15.36 -23.30 8.09
CA GLU A 34 15.46 -22.69 9.42
C GLU A 34 14.10 -22.17 9.95
N GLY A 35 13.00 -22.47 9.25
CA GLY A 35 11.67 -22.03 9.67
C GLY A 35 11.39 -20.55 9.40
N ARG A 36 12.16 -19.90 8.53
CA ARG A 36 11.88 -18.52 8.09
C ARG A 36 10.94 -18.51 6.89
N PHE A 37 9.87 -17.75 7.00
CA PHE A 37 8.85 -17.54 5.98
C PHE A 37 8.96 -16.12 5.42
N ILE A 38 8.92 -16.01 4.10
CA ILE A 38 8.96 -14.73 3.38
C ILE A 38 7.64 -14.54 2.65
N PHE A 39 6.95 -13.46 2.97
CA PHE A 39 5.72 -13.07 2.30
C PHE A 39 5.97 -11.83 1.44
N LYS A 40 5.27 -11.75 0.31
CA LYS A 40 5.35 -10.65 -0.65
C LYS A 40 3.93 -10.18 -0.99
N ARG A 41 3.75 -8.88 -1.21
CA ARG A 41 2.56 -8.35 -1.90
C ARG A 41 2.92 -7.23 -2.85
N GLU A 42 2.12 -7.05 -3.89
CA GLU A 42 2.23 -5.91 -4.79
C GLU A 42 1.63 -4.66 -4.14
N ILE A 43 2.36 -3.55 -4.20
CA ILE A 43 1.87 -2.24 -3.76
C ILE A 43 1.46 -1.48 -5.01
N ILE A 44 0.17 -1.34 -5.20
CA ILE A 44 -0.36 -0.40 -6.18
C ILE A 44 -0.15 0.99 -5.56
N SER A 45 0.81 1.74 -6.11
CA SER A 45 1.04 3.13 -5.73
C SER A 45 -0.18 3.95 -6.17
N ASN A 46 -1.17 4.08 -5.29
CA ASN A 46 -2.35 4.94 -5.48
C ASN A 46 -2.01 6.45 -5.49
N LYS A 47 -0.74 6.83 -5.63
CA LYS A 47 -0.32 8.24 -5.74
C LYS A 47 -1.06 8.96 -6.86
N ASP A 48 -1.35 8.28 -7.97
CA ASP A 48 -2.05 8.91 -9.10
C ASP A 48 -3.54 9.14 -8.78
N LYS A 49 -4.24 8.17 -8.17
CA LYS A 49 -5.67 8.30 -7.85
C LYS A 49 -6.00 9.36 -6.78
N ASN A 50 -5.09 9.59 -5.84
CA ASN A 50 -5.29 10.62 -4.81
C ASN A 50 -4.96 12.03 -5.33
N LEU A 51 -4.01 12.17 -6.25
CA LEU A 51 -3.66 13.45 -6.87
C LEU A 51 -4.80 14.00 -7.72
N ASP A 52 -5.48 13.16 -8.50
CA ASP A 52 -6.62 13.61 -9.30
C ASP A 52 -7.78 14.07 -8.40
N LEU A 53 -8.08 13.33 -7.33
CA LEU A 53 -9.11 13.67 -6.34
C LEU A 53 -8.77 14.90 -5.48
N LEU A 54 -7.47 15.13 -5.18
CA LEU A 54 -7.00 16.34 -4.51
C LEU A 54 -7.05 17.55 -5.45
N ASN A 55 -6.62 17.39 -6.71
CA ASN A 55 -6.67 18.46 -7.70
C ASN A 55 -8.11 18.90 -8.00
N GLU A 56 -9.07 17.96 -8.07
CA GLU A 56 -10.49 18.30 -8.23
C GLU A 56 -11.02 19.06 -7.00
N GLN A 57 -10.65 18.64 -5.78
CA GLN A 57 -11.05 19.32 -4.53
C GLN A 57 -10.43 20.72 -4.33
N PHE A 58 -9.29 21.03 -4.98
CA PHE A 58 -8.66 22.36 -4.91
C PHE A 58 -8.91 23.22 -6.15
N SER A 59 -9.51 22.68 -7.22
CA SER A 59 -9.75 23.42 -8.46
C SER A 59 -10.95 24.37 -8.38
N ASP A 60 -11.82 24.22 -7.38
CA ASP A 60 -13.09 24.96 -7.34
C ASP A 60 -13.00 26.36 -6.69
N GLU A 61 -11.84 26.85 -6.23
CA GLU A 61 -11.86 28.12 -5.47
C GLU A 61 -10.63 29.05 -5.52
N ILE A 62 -9.98 29.20 -6.68
CA ILE A 62 -9.08 30.36 -6.90
C ILE A 62 -9.56 31.17 -8.10
N THR A 63 -10.59 31.98 -7.88
CA THR A 63 -10.91 33.10 -8.77
C THR A 63 -9.84 34.18 -8.56
N LEU A 64 -9.16 34.60 -9.64
CA LEU A 64 -8.14 35.67 -9.64
C LEU A 64 -8.63 37.02 -9.06
N GLU A 65 -9.94 37.17 -8.83
CA GLU A 65 -10.55 38.34 -8.20
C GLU A 65 -10.21 38.48 -6.70
N LYS A 66 -9.93 37.38 -5.96
CA LYS A 66 -9.62 37.43 -4.52
C LYS A 66 -8.23 37.99 -4.17
N ILE A 67 -7.35 38.23 -5.15
CA ILE A 67 -5.94 38.65 -4.90
C ILE A 67 -5.78 40.18 -4.90
N LYS A 68 -6.83 40.96 -5.16
CA LYS A 68 -6.73 42.43 -5.33
C LYS A 68 -7.10 43.28 -4.12
N GLU A 69 -7.40 42.71 -2.95
CA GLU A 69 -7.59 43.49 -1.72
C GLU A 69 -6.76 42.91 -0.58
N ASP A 70 -5.49 43.29 -0.53
CA ASP A 70 -4.73 43.59 0.70
C ASP A 70 -3.54 44.49 0.36
#